data_AF-A0A6A4HZL8-F1
#
_entry.id   AF-A0A6A4HZL8-F1
#
_cell.length_a   1.000
_cell.length_b   1.000
_cell.length_c   1.000
_cell.angle_alpha   90.00
_cell.angle_beta   90.00
_cell.angle_gamma   90.00
#
_symmetry.space_group_name_H-M   'P 1'
#
loop_
_entity.id
_entity.type
_entity.pdbx_description
1 polymer ?
#
loop_
_entity_poly.entity_id
_entity_poly.type
_entity_poly.pdbx_seq_one_letter_code
_entity_poly.pdbx_strand_id
1 'polypeptide(L)'
;MATRAVTPRPLPRIIMLGLVPVASWFIVRPFLDPVPALPGLFISIGFSIFSLLATLYLVPALGPTFIQAHLSGRDLLKVYSTPIPESLGLVCASVYILALILFIPFAFSDSLTIRSTPTPEGISVPEFPHSRLSVYLSSLLSLLMATILGFLDDVFDIRWRHKLPIPIVASIPLLMVYFAERGNTHIVVPLPLRFLLGSLVNLGPLYYLYMSLLSTFATNSINILAGINGSEVSQALIIAISVILNDLLYLPWPVGFHLPVHLLGSKAEVEFGGVWSAGMAHGSKELVERHLFSLYFMLPLVAVCAGFMYHNWYPARAFPGDTLCYVTGMAFAVVGIQAHFSKTLLLFFLPQIFNFVLSCPQLFGLVPCPRHRVPRFDMDTNLLHPSKAQFMKPPASLTVIVLRIFSTLKLVDLTVHPSSGVILETTNLTILNFLLILMCCQVRNEFFLSCSAGLTIILGKQIGGSILAFTVRYGLAGLVYDR
;
A
#
# COMPACT_ATOMS: atom_id res chain seq x y z
N MET A 1 -22.89 3.68 31.93
CA MET A 1 -23.49 4.16 30.66
C MET A 1 -23.55 2.96 29.70
N ALA A 2 -24.75 2.47 29.38
CA ALA A 2 -24.92 1.37 28.41
C ALA A 2 -24.34 1.80 27.06
N THR A 3 -23.28 1.12 26.63
CA THR A 3 -22.58 1.39 25.37
C THR A 3 -23.50 1.06 24.20
N ARG A 4 -24.09 2.10 23.60
CA ARG A 4 -24.89 1.96 22.37
C ARG A 4 -24.06 1.27 21.29
N ALA A 5 -24.63 0.24 20.67
CA ALA A 5 -24.04 -0.40 19.51
C ALA A 5 -23.72 0.64 18.43
N VAL A 6 -22.54 0.55 17.82
CA VAL A 6 -22.10 1.50 16.80
C VAL A 6 -22.94 1.27 15.54
N THR A 7 -23.87 2.16 15.24
CA THR A 7 -24.70 2.08 14.03
C THR A 7 -23.86 2.37 12.78
N PRO A 8 -24.22 1.83 11.60
CA PRO A 8 -23.60 2.20 10.33
C PRO A 8 -23.56 3.72 10.14
N ARG A 9 -22.54 4.23 9.43
CA ARG A 9 -22.47 5.66 9.14
C ARG A 9 -23.56 6.04 8.13
N PRO A 10 -24.18 7.21 8.29
CA PRO A 10 -25.15 7.69 7.31
C PRO A 10 -24.46 7.88 5.96
N LEU A 11 -25.06 7.38 4.89
CA LEU A 11 -24.54 7.62 3.55
C LEU A 11 -24.67 9.11 3.21
N PRO A 12 -23.60 9.76 2.72
CA PRO A 12 -23.65 11.18 2.36
C PRO A 12 -24.43 11.37 1.05
N ARG A 13 -25.76 11.48 1.15
CA ARG A 13 -26.68 11.54 -0.01
C ARG A 13 -26.30 12.61 -1.04
N ILE A 14 -25.86 13.79 -0.58
CA ILE A 14 -25.42 14.89 -1.44
C ILE A 14 -24.19 14.48 -2.26
N ILE A 15 -23.21 13.85 -1.62
CA ILE A 15 -22.00 13.35 -2.28
C ILE A 15 -22.37 12.25 -3.28
N MET A 16 -23.24 11.32 -2.88
CA MET A 16 -23.67 10.23 -3.76
C MET A 16 -24.37 10.75 -5.02
N LEU A 17 -25.35 11.65 -4.86
CA LEU A 17 -26.11 12.21 -5.98
C LEU A 17 -25.27 13.16 -6.84
N GLY A 18 -24.36 13.92 -6.23
CA GLY A 18 -23.50 14.86 -6.95
C GLY A 18 -22.37 14.18 -7.75
N LEU A 19 -21.83 13.07 -7.25
CA LEU A 19 -20.73 12.37 -7.90
C LEU A 19 -21.16 11.46 -9.05
N VAL A 20 -22.40 10.96 -9.09
CA VAL A 20 -22.92 10.16 -10.21
C VAL A 20 -22.82 10.89 -11.56
N PRO A 21 -23.36 12.11 -11.73
CA PRO A 21 -23.25 12.82 -13.01
C PRO A 21 -21.79 13.17 -13.35
N VAL A 22 -20.95 13.45 -12.34
CA VAL A 22 -19.51 13.70 -12.55
C VAL A 22 -18.81 12.44 -13.06
N ALA A 23 -19.06 11.28 -12.46
CA ALA A 23 -18.52 10.00 -12.90
C ALA A 23 -18.96 9.67 -14.33
N SER A 24 -20.26 9.81 -14.62
CA SER A 24 -20.82 9.62 -15.96
C SER A 24 -20.18 10.56 -16.98
N TRP A 25 -19.97 11.84 -16.63
CA TRP A 25 -19.30 12.79 -17.50
C TRP A 25 -17.87 12.35 -17.84
N PHE A 26 -17.09 11.90 -16.86
CA PHE A 26 -15.72 11.40 -17.10
C PHE A 26 -15.67 10.18 -18.03
N ILE A 27 -16.66 9.28 -17.96
CA ILE A 27 -16.78 8.14 -18.86
C ILE A 27 -17.20 8.57 -20.27
N VAL A 28 -18.16 9.49 -20.38
CA VAL A 28 -18.69 9.94 -21.68
C VAL A 28 -17.74 10.89 -22.41
N ARG A 29 -16.98 11.71 -21.67
CA ARG A 29 -16.15 12.79 -22.24
C ARG A 29 -15.19 12.34 -23.35
N PRO A 30 -14.50 11.19 -23.26
CA PRO A 30 -13.63 10.72 -24.35
C PRO A 30 -14.32 10.39 -25.66
N PHE A 31 -15.65 10.20 -25.66
CA PHE A 31 -16.44 9.96 -26.87
C PHE A 31 -16.91 11.24 -27.56
N LEU A 32 -16.63 12.42 -26.98
CA LEU A 32 -17.01 13.73 -27.52
C LEU A 32 -15.81 14.44 -28.14
N ASP A 33 -15.99 15.04 -29.32
CA ASP A 33 -14.96 15.85 -29.96
C ASP A 33 -14.86 17.25 -29.32
N PRO A 34 -13.64 17.81 -29.13
CA PRO A 34 -12.34 17.19 -29.39
C PRO A 34 -11.99 16.12 -28.33
N VAL A 35 -11.46 14.98 -28.77
CA VAL A 35 -11.05 13.88 -27.88
C VAL A 35 -9.93 14.36 -26.93
N PRO A 36 -9.98 14.05 -25.62
CA PRO A 36 -8.92 14.41 -24.68
C PRO A 36 -7.59 13.73 -25.03
N ALA A 37 -6.47 14.32 -24.63
CA ALA A 37 -5.13 13.76 -24.89
C ALA A 37 -4.90 12.37 -24.25
N LEU A 38 -5.54 12.10 -23.11
CA LEU A 38 -5.43 10.83 -22.37
C LEU A 38 -6.85 10.26 -22.11
N PRO A 39 -7.52 9.68 -23.13
CA PRO A 39 -8.90 9.24 -23.02
C PRO A 39 -9.10 8.15 -21.95
N GLY A 40 -8.19 7.18 -21.88
CA GLY A 40 -8.22 6.12 -20.86
C GLY A 40 -8.16 6.64 -19.43
N LEU A 41 -7.40 7.71 -19.18
CA LEU A 41 -7.30 8.32 -17.84
C LEU A 41 -8.63 8.94 -17.40
N PHE A 42 -9.34 9.62 -18.30
CA PHE A 42 -10.67 10.17 -18.00
C PHE A 42 -11.66 9.07 -17.63
N ILE A 43 -11.71 8.00 -18.42
CA ILE A 43 -12.59 6.86 -18.12
C ILE A 43 -12.21 6.20 -16.80
N SER A 44 -10.91 6.00 -16.54
CA SER A 44 -10.42 5.46 -15.26
C SER A 44 -10.84 6.31 -14.06
N ILE A 45 -10.80 7.65 -14.17
CA ILE A 45 -11.33 8.57 -13.14
C ILE A 45 -12.84 8.33 -12.92
N GLY A 46 -13.62 8.23 -14.00
CA GLY A 46 -15.05 7.95 -13.93
C GLY A 46 -15.36 6.62 -13.23
N PHE A 47 -14.68 5.54 -13.62
CA PHE A 47 -14.77 4.23 -12.96
C PHE A 47 -14.36 4.30 -11.49
N SER A 48 -13.30 5.05 -11.16
CA SER A 48 -12.85 5.22 -9.78
C SER A 48 -13.92 5.92 -8.93
N ILE A 49 -14.57 6.96 -9.44
CA ILE A 49 -15.68 7.61 -8.72
C ILE A 49 -16.83 6.63 -8.50
N PHE A 50 -17.19 5.81 -9.50
CA PHE A 50 -18.18 4.74 -9.30
C PHE A 50 -17.74 3.70 -8.28
N SER A 51 -16.46 3.31 -8.24
CA SER A 51 -15.92 2.42 -7.21
C SER A 51 -16.05 3.02 -5.81
N LEU A 52 -15.74 4.31 -5.63
CA LEU A 52 -15.94 5.03 -4.35
C LEU A 52 -17.39 4.94 -3.89
N LEU A 53 -18.33 5.27 -4.80
CA LEU A 53 -19.77 5.25 -4.52
C LEU A 53 -20.27 3.84 -4.18
N ALA A 54 -19.82 2.84 -4.95
CA ALA A 54 -20.16 1.44 -4.73
C ALA A 54 -19.65 0.97 -3.37
N THR A 55 -18.40 1.28 -2.99
CA THR A 55 -17.85 0.91 -1.68
C THR A 55 -18.57 1.62 -0.53
N LEU A 56 -18.88 2.91 -0.66
CA LEU A 56 -19.64 3.64 0.34
C LEU A 56 -21.00 2.99 0.62
N TYR A 57 -21.69 2.52 -0.42
CA TYR A 57 -23.00 1.88 -0.33
C TYR A 57 -22.94 0.41 0.11
N LEU A 58 -22.09 -0.41 -0.50
CA LEU A 58 -22.09 -1.87 -0.34
C LEU A 58 -21.52 -2.33 1.00
N VAL A 59 -20.52 -1.64 1.55
CA VAL A 59 -19.91 -1.99 2.85
C VAL A 59 -20.94 -2.07 3.98
N PRO A 60 -21.77 -1.05 4.26
CA PRO A 60 -22.79 -1.14 5.29
C PRO A 60 -23.97 -2.03 4.88
N ALA A 61 -24.28 -2.15 3.58
CA ALA A 61 -25.37 -2.98 3.09
C ALA A 61 -25.09 -4.49 3.28
N LEU A 62 -23.85 -4.92 3.07
CA LEU A 62 -23.42 -6.32 3.21
C LEU A 62 -22.92 -6.67 4.61
N GLY A 63 -22.60 -5.69 5.45
CA GLY A 63 -22.14 -5.90 6.83
C GLY A 63 -23.00 -6.90 7.63
N PRO A 64 -24.34 -6.79 7.66
CA PRO A 64 -25.20 -7.76 8.36
C PRO A 64 -25.04 -9.20 7.86
N THR A 65 -24.85 -9.40 6.56
CA THR A 65 -24.65 -10.72 5.96
C THR A 65 -23.33 -11.35 6.42
N PHE A 66 -22.27 -10.56 6.55
CA PHE A 66 -20.98 -11.04 7.08
C PHE A 66 -21.09 -11.45 8.56
N ILE A 67 -21.84 -10.69 9.36
CA ILE A 67 -22.13 -11.07 10.76
C ILE A 67 -22.92 -12.39 10.81
N GLN A 68 -23.92 -12.56 9.94
CA GLN A 68 -24.69 -13.82 9.84
C GLN A 68 -23.83 -15.01 9.42
N ALA A 69 -22.80 -14.78 8.60
CA ALA A 69 -21.82 -15.77 8.20
C ALA A 69 -20.70 -16.01 9.24
N HIS A 70 -20.83 -15.46 10.45
CA HIS A 70 -19.82 -15.51 11.52
C HIS A 70 -18.48 -14.86 11.18
N LEU A 71 -18.44 -13.99 10.16
CA LEU A 71 -17.30 -13.14 9.83
C LEU A 71 -17.43 -11.81 10.58
N SER A 72 -17.14 -11.84 11.88
CA SER A 72 -17.22 -10.66 12.75
C SER A 72 -16.20 -10.71 13.87
N GLY A 73 -15.64 -9.54 14.20
CA GLY A 73 -14.63 -9.35 15.24
C GLY A 73 -15.09 -8.39 16.35
N ARG A 74 -14.40 -8.44 17.48
CA ARG A 74 -14.54 -7.45 18.56
C ARG A 74 -13.43 -6.41 18.45
N ASP A 75 -13.75 -5.15 18.70
CA ASP A 75 -12.75 -4.09 18.79
C ASP A 75 -11.97 -4.21 20.10
N LEU A 76 -10.75 -4.74 20.03
CA LEU A 76 -9.89 -4.99 21.20
C LEU A 76 -9.49 -3.71 21.94
N LEU A 77 -9.62 -2.54 21.31
CA LEU A 77 -9.21 -1.25 21.87
C LEU A 77 -10.42 -0.43 22.35
N LYS A 78 -11.55 -1.08 22.62
CA LYS A 78 -12.81 -0.47 23.05
C LYS A 78 -13.50 -1.27 24.14
N VAL A 79 -14.33 -0.58 24.92
CA VAL A 79 -15.11 -1.16 26.02
C VAL A 79 -16.35 -1.91 25.52
N TYR A 80 -16.88 -1.55 24.35
CA TYR A 80 -18.05 -2.23 23.80
C TYR A 80 -17.68 -3.60 23.23
N SER A 81 -18.57 -4.57 23.41
CA SER A 81 -18.40 -5.94 22.92
C SER A 81 -19.23 -6.25 21.68
N THR A 82 -19.83 -5.22 21.06
CA THR A 82 -20.68 -5.39 19.89
C THR A 82 -19.87 -5.91 18.70
N PRO A 83 -20.32 -6.99 18.04
CA PRO A 83 -19.60 -7.56 16.91
C PRO A 83 -19.60 -6.58 15.73
N ILE A 84 -18.42 -6.38 15.15
CA ILE A 84 -18.21 -5.57 13.96
C ILE A 84 -17.98 -6.53 12.78
N PRO A 85 -18.61 -6.33 11.61
CA PRO A 85 -18.38 -7.18 10.46
C PRO A 85 -16.90 -7.15 10.03
N GLU A 86 -16.33 -8.32 9.82
CA GLU A 86 -14.94 -8.54 9.44
C GLU A 86 -14.82 -8.98 7.98
N SER A 87 -13.61 -8.95 7.41
CA SER A 87 -13.35 -9.31 6.00
C SER A 87 -14.13 -8.51 4.96
N LEU A 88 -14.59 -7.29 5.30
CA LEU A 88 -15.24 -6.40 4.33
C LEU A 88 -14.25 -5.82 3.30
N GLY A 89 -12.95 -6.10 3.47
CA GLY A 89 -11.95 -6.00 2.41
C GLY A 89 -12.31 -6.83 1.18
N LEU A 90 -13.07 -7.93 1.32
CA LEU A 90 -13.56 -8.71 0.17
C LEU A 90 -14.47 -7.87 -0.72
N VAL A 91 -15.42 -7.12 -0.13
CA VAL A 91 -16.32 -6.22 -0.88
C VAL A 91 -15.52 -5.16 -1.62
N CYS A 92 -14.51 -4.60 -0.96
CA CYS A 92 -13.61 -3.62 -1.56
C CYS A 92 -12.85 -4.21 -2.74
N ALA A 93 -12.23 -5.39 -2.55
CA ALA A 93 -11.50 -6.09 -3.60
C ALA A 93 -12.38 -6.45 -4.80
N SER A 94 -13.62 -6.89 -4.56
CA SER A 94 -14.58 -7.18 -5.63
C SER A 94 -14.92 -5.93 -6.44
N VAL A 95 -15.21 -4.80 -5.78
CA VAL A 95 -15.49 -3.52 -6.48
C VAL A 95 -14.27 -3.05 -7.27
N TYR A 96 -13.08 -3.16 -6.67
CA TYR A 96 -11.82 -2.79 -7.30
C TYR A 96 -11.54 -3.61 -8.57
N ILE A 97 -11.56 -4.94 -8.45
CA ILE A 97 -11.25 -5.85 -9.56
C ILE A 97 -12.32 -5.77 -10.64
N LEU A 98 -13.60 -5.65 -10.28
CA LEU A 98 -14.67 -5.47 -11.26
C LEU A 98 -14.49 -4.19 -12.06
N ALA A 99 -14.12 -3.07 -11.41
CA ALA A 99 -13.81 -1.83 -12.11
C ALA A 99 -12.66 -2.00 -13.09
N LEU A 100 -11.59 -2.70 -12.70
CA LEU A 100 -10.46 -2.98 -13.60
C LEU A 100 -10.82 -3.89 -14.78
N ILE A 101 -11.70 -4.89 -14.57
CA ILE A 101 -12.19 -5.77 -15.65
C ILE A 101 -13.04 -4.98 -16.64
N LEU A 102 -13.99 -4.19 -16.12
CA LEU A 102 -14.86 -3.35 -16.96
C LEU A 102 -14.08 -2.23 -17.67
N PHE A 103 -12.91 -1.84 -17.15
CA PHE A 103 -12.02 -0.86 -17.77
C PHE A 103 -11.24 -1.42 -18.98
N ILE A 104 -11.08 -2.74 -19.12
CA ILE A 104 -10.26 -3.37 -20.18
C ILE A 104 -10.58 -2.83 -21.58
N PRO A 105 -11.84 -2.80 -22.06
CA PRO A 105 -12.14 -2.34 -23.42
C PRO A 105 -11.73 -0.89 -23.67
N PHE A 106 -11.72 -0.06 -22.62
CA PHE A 106 -11.37 1.35 -22.70
C PHE A 106 -9.86 1.58 -22.61
N ALA A 107 -9.14 0.76 -21.84
CA ALA A 107 -7.67 0.80 -21.79
C ALA A 107 -7.03 0.53 -23.17
N PHE A 108 -7.72 -0.25 -24.00
CA PHE A 108 -7.29 -0.64 -25.35
C PHE A 108 -8.14 0.01 -26.46
N SER A 109 -8.93 1.03 -26.15
CA SER A 109 -9.88 1.63 -27.12
C SER A 109 -9.18 2.18 -28.35
N ASP A 110 -8.01 2.81 -28.22
CA ASP A 110 -7.28 3.37 -29.38
C ASP A 110 -6.89 2.30 -30.41
N SER A 111 -6.70 1.05 -29.98
CA SER A 111 -6.47 -0.09 -30.86
C SER A 111 -7.75 -0.74 -31.40
N LEU A 112 -8.90 -0.50 -30.76
CA LEU A 112 -10.21 -1.06 -31.11
C LEU A 112 -11.01 -0.11 -32.01
N THR A 113 -10.96 1.19 -31.75
CA THR A 113 -11.46 2.22 -32.64
C THR A 113 -10.40 2.47 -33.71
N ILE A 114 -10.50 1.71 -34.79
CA ILE A 114 -9.85 1.97 -36.07
C ILE A 114 -10.37 3.34 -36.58
N ARG A 115 -9.93 4.44 -35.99
CA ARG A 115 -10.05 5.76 -36.62
C ARG A 115 -8.99 5.74 -37.70
N SER A 116 -9.43 5.55 -38.93
CA SER A 116 -8.65 5.60 -40.16
C SER A 116 -7.95 6.96 -40.27
N THR A 117 -6.85 7.16 -39.56
CA THR A 117 -5.89 8.19 -39.94
C THR A 117 -5.33 7.75 -41.29
N PRO A 118 -5.42 8.56 -42.36
CA PRO A 118 -4.85 8.22 -43.64
C PRO A 118 -3.34 8.12 -43.44
N THR A 119 -2.82 6.90 -43.33
CA THR A 119 -1.38 6.67 -43.37
C THR A 119 -0.90 6.94 -44.80
N PRO A 120 0.24 7.62 -44.98
CA PRO A 120 0.83 7.80 -46.30
C PRO A 120 1.09 6.42 -46.90
N GLU A 121 0.67 6.24 -48.15
CA GLU A 121 0.77 5.06 -49.01
C GLU A 121 1.63 3.89 -48.46
N GLY A 122 0.96 2.90 -47.86
CA GLY A 122 1.56 1.67 -47.38
C GLY A 122 0.56 0.76 -46.66
N ILE A 123 0.76 -0.56 -46.71
CA ILE A 123 -0.03 -1.54 -45.94
C ILE A 123 0.51 -1.53 -44.50
N SER A 124 0.06 -0.57 -43.67
CA SER A 124 0.22 -0.65 -42.22
C SER A 124 -1.03 -1.29 -41.63
N VAL A 125 -0.97 -2.59 -41.30
CA VAL A 125 -2.02 -3.23 -40.51
C VAL A 125 -1.81 -2.80 -39.06
N PRO A 126 -2.73 -2.06 -38.42
CA PRO A 126 -2.62 -1.75 -37.00
C PRO A 126 -2.74 -3.07 -36.21
N GLU A 127 -1.64 -3.51 -35.60
CA GLU A 127 -1.61 -4.72 -34.78
C GLU A 127 -2.14 -4.44 -33.37
N PHE A 128 -2.97 -5.33 -32.85
CA PHE A 128 -3.50 -5.22 -31.50
C PHE A 128 -2.37 -5.41 -30.47
N PRO A 129 -2.27 -4.58 -29.41
CA PRO A 129 -1.17 -4.62 -28.46
C PRO A 129 -1.30 -5.80 -27.45
N HIS A 130 -1.04 -7.02 -27.93
CA HIS A 130 -1.18 -8.25 -27.14
C HIS A 130 -0.29 -8.30 -25.89
N SER A 131 0.93 -7.76 -25.95
CA SER A 131 1.86 -7.70 -24.80
C SER A 131 1.29 -6.89 -23.64
N ARG A 132 0.71 -5.71 -23.92
CA ARG A 132 0.08 -4.85 -22.92
C ARG A 132 -1.15 -5.49 -22.31
N LEU A 133 -1.96 -6.17 -23.13
CA LEU A 133 -3.10 -6.94 -22.64
C LEU A 133 -2.64 -8.09 -21.73
N SER A 134 -1.58 -8.81 -22.10
CA SER A 134 -0.98 -9.89 -21.29
C SER A 134 -0.49 -9.38 -19.92
N VAL A 135 0.20 -8.23 -19.90
CA VAL A 135 0.62 -7.54 -18.68
C VAL A 135 -0.57 -7.14 -17.81
N TYR A 136 -1.64 -6.61 -18.40
CA TYR A 136 -2.85 -6.23 -17.67
C TYR A 136 -3.61 -7.44 -17.10
N LEU A 137 -3.81 -8.48 -17.90
CA LEU A 137 -4.53 -9.70 -17.50
C LEU A 137 -3.77 -10.50 -16.44
N SER A 138 -2.45 -10.62 -16.55
CA SER A 138 -1.64 -11.29 -15.52
C SER A 138 -1.67 -10.54 -14.19
N SER A 139 -1.66 -9.21 -14.24
CA SER A 139 -1.82 -8.33 -13.08
C SER A 139 -3.18 -8.54 -12.40
N LEU A 140 -4.26 -8.62 -13.18
CA LEU A 140 -5.59 -8.96 -12.65
C LEU A 140 -5.66 -10.36 -12.06
N LEU A 141 -5.04 -11.34 -12.71
CA LEU A 141 -5.01 -12.71 -12.22
C LEU A 141 -4.27 -12.80 -10.87
N SER A 142 -3.14 -12.11 -10.73
CA SER A 142 -2.42 -11.99 -9.45
C SER A 142 -3.26 -11.32 -8.36
N LEU A 143 -4.03 -10.27 -8.69
CA LEU A 143 -4.95 -9.61 -7.76
C LEU A 143 -6.11 -10.52 -7.32
N LEU A 144 -6.71 -11.25 -8.26
CA LEU A 144 -7.75 -12.23 -7.98
C LEU A 144 -7.24 -13.34 -7.07
N MET A 145 -6.05 -13.89 -7.36
CA MET A 145 -5.41 -14.89 -6.52
C MET A 145 -5.13 -14.35 -5.11
N ALA A 146 -4.57 -13.13 -4.99
CA ALA A 146 -4.32 -12.50 -3.70
C ALA A 146 -5.63 -12.25 -2.92
N THR A 147 -6.70 -11.86 -3.59
CA THR A 147 -8.03 -11.66 -2.98
C THR A 147 -8.58 -12.96 -2.41
N ILE A 148 -8.60 -14.02 -3.23
CA ILE A 148 -9.09 -15.33 -2.82
C ILE A 148 -8.27 -15.83 -1.63
N LEU A 149 -6.95 -15.79 -1.74
CA LEU A 149 -6.07 -16.30 -0.70
C LEU A 149 -6.14 -15.50 0.60
N GLY A 150 -6.26 -14.17 0.53
CA GLY A 150 -6.49 -13.33 1.71
C GLY A 150 -7.84 -13.61 2.38
N PHE A 151 -8.89 -13.87 1.58
CA PHE A 151 -10.19 -14.27 2.12
C PHE A 151 -10.15 -15.67 2.74
N LEU A 152 -9.43 -16.62 2.14
CA LEU A 152 -9.21 -17.93 2.74
C LEU A 152 -8.40 -17.83 4.04
N ASP A 153 -7.46 -16.90 4.16
CA ASP A 153 -6.73 -16.61 5.41
C ASP A 153 -7.69 -16.12 6.50
N ASP A 154 -8.57 -15.18 6.16
CA ASP A 154 -9.61 -14.69 7.07
C ASP A 154 -10.58 -15.80 7.54
N VAL A 155 -11.00 -16.69 6.63
CA VAL A 155 -11.97 -17.76 6.94
C VAL A 155 -11.34 -18.91 7.72
N PHE A 156 -10.12 -19.31 7.36
CA PHE A 156 -9.46 -20.49 7.93
C PHE A 156 -8.48 -20.19 9.06
N ASP A 157 -8.19 -18.92 9.35
CA ASP A 157 -7.21 -18.48 10.35
C ASP A 157 -5.87 -19.22 10.16
N ILE A 158 -5.30 -19.07 8.97
CA ILE A 158 -4.16 -19.88 8.53
C ILE A 158 -2.94 -19.58 9.43
N ARG A 159 -2.23 -20.63 9.84
CA ARG A 159 -1.01 -20.48 10.66
C ARG A 159 0.07 -19.69 9.92
N TRP A 160 0.79 -18.83 10.64
CA TRP A 160 1.83 -17.92 10.11
C TRP A 160 2.85 -18.59 9.16
N ARG A 161 3.25 -19.84 9.41
CA ARG A 161 4.18 -20.60 8.56
C ARG A 161 3.66 -20.82 7.13
N HIS A 162 2.35 -20.82 6.96
CA HIS A 162 1.69 -20.93 5.66
C HIS A 162 1.31 -19.55 5.09
N LYS A 163 1.34 -18.47 5.90
CA LYS A 163 1.10 -17.10 5.40
C LYS A 163 2.22 -16.58 4.50
N LEU A 164 3.48 -17.00 4.75
CA LEU A 164 4.62 -16.56 3.93
C LEU A 164 4.60 -17.11 2.48
N PRO A 165 4.29 -18.40 2.22
CA PRO A 165 4.21 -18.92 0.85
C PRO A 165 3.01 -18.43 0.03
N ILE A 166 1.93 -17.97 0.67
CA ILE A 166 0.68 -17.65 -0.01
C ILE A 166 0.85 -16.51 -1.06
N PRO A 167 1.45 -15.36 -0.73
CA PRO A 167 1.70 -14.29 -1.71
C PRO A 167 2.68 -14.68 -2.83
N ILE A 168 3.57 -15.64 -2.59
CA ILE A 168 4.49 -16.18 -3.61
C ILE A 168 3.67 -16.82 -4.73
N VAL A 169 2.70 -17.66 -4.37
CA VAL A 169 1.81 -18.31 -5.34
C VAL A 169 0.99 -17.29 -6.12
N ALA A 170 0.44 -16.27 -5.44
CA ALA A 170 -0.31 -15.20 -6.09
C ALA A 170 0.54 -14.35 -7.07
N SER A 171 1.86 -14.30 -6.88
CA SER A 171 2.76 -13.57 -7.77
C SER A 171 3.17 -14.33 -9.05
N ILE A 172 2.85 -15.63 -9.15
CA ILE A 172 3.29 -16.46 -10.31
C ILE A 172 2.83 -15.90 -11.67
N PRO A 173 1.55 -15.49 -11.87
CA PRO A 173 1.12 -14.94 -13.16
C PRO A 173 1.95 -13.73 -13.60
N LEU A 174 2.20 -12.81 -12.66
CA LEU A 174 3.02 -11.63 -12.85
C LEU A 174 4.45 -12.00 -13.29
N LEU A 175 5.08 -12.96 -12.60
CA LEU A 175 6.44 -13.41 -12.91
C LEU A 175 6.52 -14.10 -14.28
N MET A 176 5.51 -14.89 -14.66
CA MET A 176 5.48 -15.59 -15.95
C MET A 176 5.34 -14.63 -17.12
N VAL A 177 4.49 -13.61 -17.00
CA VAL A 177 4.39 -12.59 -18.05
C VAL A 177 5.64 -11.73 -18.11
N TYR A 178 6.23 -11.35 -16.98
CA TYR A 178 7.52 -10.64 -16.99
C TYR A 178 8.61 -11.43 -17.72
N PHE A 179 8.64 -12.76 -17.54
CA PHE A 179 9.55 -13.65 -18.26
C PHE A 179 9.22 -13.74 -19.76
N ALA A 180 7.95 -13.96 -20.11
CA ALA A 180 7.50 -14.10 -21.49
C ALA A 180 7.77 -12.83 -22.33
N GLU A 181 7.58 -11.65 -21.73
CA GLU A 181 7.85 -10.35 -22.34
C GLU A 181 9.35 -9.96 -22.33
N ARG A 182 10.25 -10.89 -21.94
CA ARG A 182 11.71 -10.69 -21.86
C ARG A 182 12.09 -9.50 -20.97
N GLY A 183 11.42 -9.37 -19.82
CA GLY A 183 11.65 -8.29 -18.86
C GLY A 183 13.11 -8.20 -18.40
N ASN A 184 13.58 -6.97 -18.22
CA ASN A 184 14.99 -6.71 -17.89
C ASN A 184 15.35 -7.19 -16.47
N THR A 185 16.40 -8.00 -16.33
CA THR A 185 16.92 -8.48 -15.05
C THR A 185 18.19 -7.76 -14.59
N HIS A 186 18.62 -6.73 -15.33
CA HIS A 186 19.75 -5.89 -14.96
C HIS A 186 19.32 -4.82 -13.96
N ILE A 187 20.09 -4.69 -12.88
CA ILE A 187 19.91 -3.62 -11.90
C ILE A 187 21.05 -2.61 -12.03
N VAL A 188 20.68 -1.33 -11.92
CA VAL A 188 21.66 -0.25 -11.78
C VAL A 188 22.16 -0.23 -10.35
N VAL A 189 23.48 -0.34 -10.18
CA VAL A 189 24.15 -0.36 -8.88
C VAL A 189 24.35 1.07 -8.36
N PRO A 190 24.01 1.35 -7.08
CA PRO A 190 24.33 2.61 -6.42
C PRO A 190 25.83 2.95 -6.46
N LEU A 191 26.17 4.23 -6.65
CA LEU A 191 27.55 4.75 -6.69
C LEU A 191 28.48 4.16 -5.61
N PRO A 192 28.09 4.08 -4.32
CA PRO A 192 28.96 3.55 -3.27
C PRO A 192 29.32 2.06 -3.43
N LEU A 193 28.54 1.29 -4.19
CA LEU A 193 28.74 -0.16 -4.37
C LEU A 193 29.38 -0.52 -5.72
N ARG A 194 29.55 0.46 -6.61
CA ARG A 194 30.06 0.22 -7.97
C ARG A 194 31.50 -0.29 -8.01
N PHE A 195 32.31 0.07 -7.00
CA PHE A 195 33.69 -0.42 -6.92
C PHE A 195 33.76 -1.96 -6.81
N LEU A 196 32.73 -2.58 -6.24
CA LEU A 196 32.67 -4.03 -6.04
C LEU A 196 31.89 -4.74 -7.14
N LEU A 197 30.80 -4.13 -7.62
CA LEU A 197 29.80 -4.80 -8.44
C LEU A 197 29.69 -4.26 -9.87
N GLY A 198 30.44 -3.20 -10.22
CA GLY A 198 30.29 -2.49 -11.49
C GLY A 198 29.07 -1.58 -11.53
N SER A 199 28.76 -1.01 -12.69
CA SER A 199 27.62 -0.09 -12.89
C SER A 199 26.28 -0.82 -13.07
N LEU A 200 26.31 -2.00 -13.70
CA LEU A 200 25.17 -2.83 -14.04
C LEU A 200 25.45 -4.28 -13.62
N VAL A 201 24.51 -4.87 -12.90
CA VAL A 201 24.57 -6.29 -12.50
C VAL A 201 23.38 -7.02 -13.06
N ASN A 202 23.62 -8.12 -13.76
CA ASN A 202 22.55 -9.05 -14.15
C ASN A 202 22.26 -10.01 -13.01
N LEU A 203 21.07 -9.91 -12.41
CA LEU A 203 20.65 -10.80 -11.33
C LEU A 203 20.02 -12.11 -11.83
N GLY A 204 19.58 -12.17 -13.09
CA GLY A 204 18.93 -13.34 -13.67
C GLY A 204 17.80 -13.90 -12.77
N PRO A 205 17.84 -15.18 -12.36
CA PRO A 205 16.83 -15.79 -11.48
C PRO A 205 16.64 -15.07 -10.13
N LEU A 206 17.68 -14.43 -9.58
CA LEU A 206 17.57 -13.70 -8.32
C LEU A 206 16.66 -12.47 -8.44
N TYR A 207 16.50 -11.91 -9.65
CA TYR A 207 15.55 -10.84 -9.89
C TYR A 207 14.10 -11.32 -9.76
N TYR A 208 13.79 -12.53 -10.21
CA TYR A 208 12.47 -13.15 -10.05
C TYR A 208 12.17 -13.47 -8.58
N LEU A 209 13.17 -13.96 -7.84
CA LEU A 209 13.05 -14.14 -6.40
C LEU A 209 12.76 -12.80 -5.72
N TYR A 210 13.47 -11.73 -6.08
CA TYR A 210 13.20 -10.38 -5.59
C TYR A 210 11.76 -9.92 -5.87
N MET A 211 11.25 -10.10 -7.09
CA MET A 211 9.87 -9.71 -7.44
C MET A 211 8.82 -10.47 -6.60
N SER A 212 9.03 -11.77 -6.39
CA SER A 212 8.14 -12.58 -5.54
C SER A 212 8.22 -12.18 -4.07
N LEU A 213 9.41 -11.91 -3.56
CA LEU A 213 9.62 -11.41 -2.20
C LEU A 213 9.07 -10.00 -2.01
N LEU A 214 9.09 -9.14 -3.04
CA LEU A 214 8.48 -7.82 -3.01
C LEU A 214 6.97 -7.91 -2.83
N SER A 215 6.30 -8.80 -3.58
CA SER A 215 4.87 -9.11 -3.40
C SER A 215 4.58 -9.59 -1.98
N THR A 216 5.36 -10.57 -1.51
CA THR A 216 5.22 -11.16 -0.17
C THR A 216 5.45 -10.14 0.94
N PHE A 217 6.43 -9.25 0.76
CA PHE A 217 6.70 -8.16 1.67
C PHE A 217 5.55 -7.16 1.67
N ALA A 218 5.05 -6.72 0.51
CA ALA A 218 4.01 -5.69 0.42
C ALA A 218 2.71 -6.14 1.11
N THR A 219 2.27 -7.38 0.92
CA THR A 219 1.05 -7.91 1.56
C THR A 219 1.22 -8.07 3.07
N ASN A 220 2.30 -8.71 3.51
CA ASN A 220 2.51 -8.99 4.92
C ASN A 220 2.86 -7.74 5.72
N SER A 221 3.61 -6.80 5.14
CA SER A 221 4.08 -5.61 5.86
C SER A 221 2.95 -4.64 6.23
N ILE A 222 1.94 -4.51 5.36
CA ILE A 222 0.68 -3.82 5.69
C ILE A 222 -0.07 -4.59 6.78
N ASN A 223 -0.15 -5.92 6.65
CA ASN A 223 -0.89 -6.75 7.58
C ASN A 223 -0.30 -6.77 9.00
N ILE A 224 1.02 -6.73 9.15
CA ILE A 224 1.66 -6.66 10.48
C ILE A 224 1.66 -5.24 11.07
N LEU A 225 1.33 -4.22 10.27
CA LEU A 225 1.15 -2.84 10.71
C LEU A 225 -0.34 -2.53 10.86
N ALA A 226 -1.00 -3.28 11.73
CA ALA A 226 -2.46 -3.32 11.84
C ALA A 226 -2.93 -3.26 13.31
N GLY A 227 -4.24 -3.20 13.50
CA GLY A 227 -4.88 -3.35 14.81
C GLY A 227 -5.24 -2.06 15.53
N ILE A 228 -5.14 -0.90 14.87
CA ILE A 228 -5.82 0.33 15.27
C ILE A 228 -6.84 0.68 14.20
N ASN A 229 -8.07 1.04 14.59
CA ASN A 229 -9.14 1.43 13.67
C ASN A 229 -8.66 2.42 12.61
N GLY A 230 -8.72 2.03 11.33
CA GLY A 230 -8.29 2.85 10.20
C GLY A 230 -6.86 2.58 9.71
N SER A 231 -6.00 1.90 10.46
CA SER A 231 -4.55 1.85 10.19
C SER A 231 -4.19 1.16 8.87
N GLU A 232 -4.84 0.06 8.57
CA GLU A 232 -4.60 -0.82 7.43
C GLU A 232 -5.00 -0.13 6.11
N VAL A 233 -6.23 0.40 6.06
CA VAL A 233 -6.75 1.08 4.87
C VAL A 233 -6.05 2.42 4.64
N SER A 234 -5.71 3.14 5.70
CA SER A 234 -5.20 4.50 5.57
C SER A 234 -3.73 4.56 5.17
N GLN A 235 -2.89 3.63 5.65
CA GLN A 235 -1.53 3.52 5.15
C GLN A 235 -1.53 3.12 3.66
N ALA A 236 -2.40 2.19 3.27
CA ALA A 236 -2.56 1.81 1.86
C ALA A 236 -3.05 3.00 1.03
N LEU A 237 -4.01 3.77 1.52
CA LEU A 237 -4.50 4.98 0.85
C LEU A 237 -3.38 6.01 0.62
N ILE A 238 -2.54 6.29 1.63
CA ILE A 238 -1.43 7.23 1.49
C ILE A 238 -0.38 6.71 0.51
N ILE A 239 -0.04 5.42 0.56
CA ILE A 239 0.90 4.81 -0.39
C ILE A 239 0.36 4.92 -1.81
N ALA A 240 -0.91 4.56 -2.03
CA ALA A 240 -1.55 4.65 -3.33
C ALA A 240 -1.59 6.09 -3.88
N ILE A 241 -1.93 7.08 -3.03
CA ILE A 241 -1.84 8.50 -3.41
C ILE A 241 -0.41 8.89 -3.74
N SER A 242 0.59 8.41 -2.99
CA SER A 242 2.01 8.69 -3.26
C SER A 242 2.45 8.10 -4.61
N VAL A 243 1.99 6.89 -4.94
CA VAL A 243 2.22 6.28 -6.26
C VAL A 243 1.54 7.10 -7.37
N ILE A 244 0.27 7.50 -7.21
CA ILE A 244 -0.41 8.38 -8.16
C ILE A 244 0.37 9.68 -8.36
N LEU A 245 0.77 10.34 -7.28
CA LEU A 245 1.55 11.58 -7.36
C LEU A 245 2.87 11.36 -8.10
N ASN A 246 3.56 10.24 -7.85
CA ASN A 246 4.75 9.86 -8.62
C ASN A 246 4.42 9.65 -10.10
N ASP A 247 3.34 8.94 -10.43
CA ASP A 247 2.98 8.63 -11.82
C ASP A 247 2.56 9.86 -12.61
N LEU A 248 1.81 10.77 -11.98
CA LEU A 248 1.44 12.06 -12.58
C LEU A 248 2.69 12.83 -12.98
N LEU A 249 3.81 12.68 -12.27
CA LEU A 249 5.03 13.41 -12.63
C LEU A 249 5.65 12.97 -13.98
N TYR A 250 5.30 11.77 -14.46
CA TYR A 250 5.80 11.21 -15.71
C TYR A 250 4.80 11.34 -16.88
N LEU A 251 3.68 12.03 -16.68
CA LEU A 251 2.70 12.28 -17.74
C LEU A 251 3.05 13.49 -18.60
N PRO A 252 2.61 13.50 -19.89
CA PRO A 252 2.90 14.58 -20.83
C PRO A 252 2.00 15.80 -20.60
N TRP A 253 2.20 16.50 -19.49
CA TRP A 253 1.44 17.73 -19.21
C TRP A 253 1.83 18.88 -20.14
N PRO A 254 0.86 19.69 -20.58
CA PRO A 254 1.13 20.86 -21.43
C PRO A 254 1.79 22.01 -20.67
N VAL A 255 1.71 22.02 -19.34
CA VAL A 255 2.27 23.05 -18.47
C VAL A 255 3.51 22.50 -17.77
N GLY A 256 4.57 23.30 -17.72
CA GLY A 256 5.79 22.97 -16.97
C GLY A 256 6.13 24.01 -15.90
N PHE A 257 6.88 23.59 -14.90
CA PHE A 257 7.48 24.45 -13.89
C PHE A 257 8.87 23.92 -13.49
N HIS A 258 9.75 24.83 -13.08
CA HIS A 258 11.08 24.51 -12.57
C HIS A 258 11.06 24.66 -11.05
N LEU A 259 11.41 23.59 -10.32
CA LEU A 259 11.52 23.65 -8.87
C LEU A 259 13.00 23.77 -8.45
N PRO A 260 13.42 24.94 -7.93
CA PRO A 260 14.78 25.14 -7.43
C PRO A 260 15.03 24.32 -6.16
N VAL A 261 15.95 23.34 -6.21
CA VAL A 261 16.23 22.40 -5.09
C VAL A 261 17.41 22.87 -4.22
N HIS A 262 17.82 24.13 -4.35
CA HIS A 262 18.99 24.72 -3.68
C HIS A 262 18.94 24.59 -2.14
N LEU A 263 17.74 24.68 -1.55
CA LEU A 263 17.52 24.55 -0.10
C LEU A 263 17.71 23.13 0.44
N LEU A 264 17.74 22.12 -0.44
CA LEU A 264 17.88 20.71 -0.11
C LEU A 264 19.31 20.18 -0.37
N GLY A 265 20.28 21.09 -0.56
CA GLY A 265 21.71 20.77 -0.66
C GLY A 265 22.19 20.39 -2.06
N SER A 266 21.35 20.53 -3.09
CA SER A 266 21.70 20.25 -4.49
C SER A 266 21.59 21.52 -5.33
N LYS A 267 22.58 21.81 -6.19
CA LYS A 267 22.49 22.86 -7.23
C LYS A 267 21.60 22.46 -8.42
N ALA A 268 20.81 21.39 -8.28
CA ALA A 268 19.91 20.92 -9.33
C ALA A 268 18.60 21.70 -9.34
N GLU A 269 18.07 21.92 -10.53
CA GLU A 269 16.68 22.29 -10.76
C GLU A 269 15.93 21.02 -11.17
N VAL A 270 14.79 20.75 -10.55
CA VAL A 270 13.88 19.71 -11.04
C VAL A 270 13.02 20.35 -12.11
N GLU A 271 13.28 19.98 -13.36
CA GLU A 271 12.45 20.38 -14.50
C GLU A 271 11.23 19.47 -14.59
N PHE A 272 10.05 20.06 -14.62
CA PHE A 272 8.80 19.35 -14.81
C PHE A 272 8.04 19.98 -15.98
N GLY A 273 7.63 19.17 -16.97
CA GLY A 273 6.77 19.58 -18.09
C GLY A 273 7.48 20.25 -19.28
N GLY A 274 6.69 20.62 -20.29
CA GLY A 274 7.14 21.26 -21.54
C GLY A 274 6.60 20.55 -22.80
N VAL A 275 6.28 21.33 -23.84
CA VAL A 275 5.63 20.86 -25.09
C VAL A 275 6.45 19.78 -25.83
N TRP A 276 7.75 19.68 -25.55
CA TRP A 276 8.66 18.67 -26.11
C TRP A 276 9.38 17.81 -25.04
N SER A 277 8.88 17.78 -23.79
CA SER A 277 9.47 17.04 -22.66
C SER A 277 8.37 16.48 -21.73
N ALA A 278 7.91 15.26 -22.05
CA ALA A 278 6.78 14.52 -21.46
C ALA A 278 6.82 14.35 -19.92
N GLY A 279 6.63 15.44 -19.17
CA GLY A 279 6.89 15.47 -17.73
C GLY A 279 8.34 15.09 -17.43
N MET A 280 8.56 14.25 -16.41
CA MET A 280 9.86 13.63 -16.12
C MET A 280 10.18 12.40 -16.98
N ALA A 281 9.37 12.10 -18.01
CA ALA A 281 9.65 10.98 -18.90
C ALA A 281 10.67 11.32 -20.00
N HIS A 282 11.10 12.57 -20.13
CA HIS A 282 12.09 13.04 -21.11
C HIS A 282 11.83 12.54 -22.54
N GLY A 283 10.55 12.53 -22.95
CA GLY A 283 10.12 12.09 -24.29
C GLY A 283 9.97 10.57 -24.47
N SER A 284 10.23 9.76 -23.43
CA SER A 284 10.04 8.30 -23.48
C SER A 284 8.57 7.90 -23.42
N LYS A 285 8.01 7.47 -24.56
CA LYS A 285 6.64 6.95 -24.66
C LYS A 285 6.43 5.73 -23.76
N GLU A 286 7.39 4.81 -23.72
CA GLU A 286 7.35 3.60 -22.90
C GLU A 286 7.22 3.93 -21.40
N LEU A 287 7.93 4.96 -20.93
CA LEU A 287 7.87 5.38 -19.53
C LEU A 287 6.51 6.01 -19.18
N VAL A 288 5.97 6.85 -20.07
CA VAL A 288 4.61 7.40 -19.94
C VAL A 288 3.58 6.27 -19.84
N GLU A 289 3.68 5.27 -20.71
CA GLU A 289 2.74 4.13 -20.75
C GLU A 289 2.81 3.27 -19.48
N ARG A 290 4.01 3.05 -18.92
CA ARG A 290 4.19 2.37 -17.63
C ARG A 290 3.53 3.12 -16.48
N HIS A 291 3.69 4.44 -16.41
CA HIS A 291 3.05 5.26 -15.38
C HIS A 291 1.54 5.40 -15.59
N LEU A 292 1.05 5.42 -16.84
CA LEU A 292 -0.38 5.32 -17.15
C LEU A 292 -0.97 3.98 -16.71
N PHE A 293 -0.27 2.87 -16.98
CA PHE A 293 -0.66 1.54 -16.49
C PHE A 293 -0.81 1.56 -14.97
N SER A 294 0.17 2.09 -14.25
CA SER A 294 0.10 2.22 -12.79
C SER A 294 -1.10 3.06 -12.33
N LEU A 295 -1.35 4.21 -12.96
CA LEU A 295 -2.50 5.06 -12.66
C LEU A 295 -3.84 4.33 -12.82
N TYR A 296 -3.99 3.52 -13.87
CA TYR A 296 -5.22 2.76 -14.10
C TYR A 296 -5.54 1.77 -12.96
N PHE A 297 -4.51 1.24 -12.29
CA PHE A 297 -4.68 0.41 -11.10
C PHE A 297 -4.82 1.23 -9.82
N MET A 298 -4.05 2.30 -9.65
CA MET A 298 -4.02 3.05 -8.39
C MET A 298 -5.24 3.96 -8.19
N LEU A 299 -5.82 4.52 -9.26
CA LEU A 299 -6.98 5.42 -9.17
C LEU A 299 -8.22 4.70 -8.58
N PRO A 300 -8.64 3.52 -9.09
CA PRO A 300 -9.73 2.77 -8.49
C PRO A 300 -9.36 2.31 -7.07
N LEU A 301 -8.11 1.90 -6.82
CA LEU A 301 -7.66 1.49 -5.49
C LEU A 301 -7.83 2.60 -4.45
N VAL A 302 -7.40 3.83 -4.77
CA VAL A 302 -7.59 5.01 -3.91
C VAL A 302 -9.08 5.23 -3.63
N ALA A 303 -9.94 5.13 -4.63
CA ALA A 303 -11.37 5.30 -4.48
C ALA A 303 -11.99 4.26 -3.54
N VAL A 304 -11.63 2.98 -3.71
CA VAL A 304 -12.13 1.89 -2.86
C VAL A 304 -11.62 2.05 -1.42
N CYS A 305 -10.33 2.35 -1.25
CA CYS A 305 -9.73 2.60 0.06
C CYS A 305 -10.35 3.82 0.75
N ALA A 306 -10.61 4.92 0.03
CA ALA A 306 -11.27 6.10 0.59
C ALA A 306 -12.72 5.80 1.02
N GLY A 307 -13.47 5.07 0.20
CA GLY A 307 -14.83 4.62 0.52
C GLY A 307 -14.88 3.68 1.73
N PHE A 308 -13.94 2.75 1.82
CA PHE A 308 -13.83 1.84 2.96
C PHE A 308 -13.37 2.56 4.22
N MET A 309 -12.39 3.47 4.09
CA MET A 309 -11.89 4.29 5.19
C MET A 309 -13.03 5.09 5.82
N TYR A 310 -14.02 5.56 5.06
CA TYR A 310 -15.20 6.19 5.65
C TYR A 310 -15.86 5.31 6.71
N HIS A 311 -16.00 3.99 6.51
CA HIS A 311 -16.65 3.08 7.46
C HIS A 311 -15.70 2.50 8.52
N ASN A 312 -14.42 2.32 8.17
CA ASN A 312 -13.39 1.78 9.05
C ASN A 312 -12.73 2.83 9.95
N TRP A 313 -12.81 4.13 9.60
CA TRP A 313 -12.27 5.22 10.41
C TRP A 313 -12.83 5.20 11.82
N TYR A 314 -12.03 5.66 12.79
CA TYR A 314 -12.41 5.73 14.19
C TYR A 314 -13.76 6.44 14.42
N PRO A 315 -14.70 5.87 15.21
CA PRO A 315 -14.77 4.46 15.64
C PRO A 315 -15.18 3.54 14.48
N ALA A 316 -14.50 2.40 14.35
CA ALA A 316 -14.69 1.47 13.23
C ALA A 316 -16.08 0.81 13.26
N ARG A 317 -16.67 0.62 12.07
CA ARG A 317 -17.94 -0.10 11.85
C ARG A 317 -17.81 -1.26 10.89
N ALA A 318 -16.63 -1.44 10.32
CA ALA A 318 -16.26 -2.48 9.39
C ALA A 318 -14.77 -2.75 9.57
N PHE A 319 -14.36 -4.02 9.62
CA PHE A 319 -12.95 -4.41 9.62
C PHE A 319 -12.51 -4.90 8.23
N PRO A 320 -11.29 -4.53 7.81
CA PRO A 320 -10.77 -4.89 6.50
C PRO A 320 -10.55 -6.40 6.35
N GLY A 321 -10.06 -7.05 7.41
CA GLY A 321 -9.51 -8.41 7.35
C GLY A 321 -8.16 -8.46 6.63
N ASP A 322 -7.55 -9.64 6.63
CA ASP A 322 -6.34 -9.96 5.86
C ASP A 322 -6.61 -9.76 4.36
N THR A 323 -7.85 -9.98 3.91
CA THR A 323 -8.26 -9.79 2.51
C THR A 323 -7.84 -8.42 1.95
N LEU A 324 -8.12 -7.32 2.65
CA LEU A 324 -7.76 -5.99 2.13
C LEU A 324 -6.23 -5.83 2.06
N CYS A 325 -5.52 -6.25 3.11
CA CYS A 325 -4.06 -6.14 3.20
C CYS A 325 -3.37 -6.87 2.05
N TYR A 326 -3.83 -8.08 1.73
CA TYR A 326 -3.30 -8.88 0.63
C TYR A 326 -3.58 -8.22 -0.73
N VAL A 327 -4.78 -7.70 -0.94
CA VAL A 327 -5.15 -7.07 -2.21
C VAL A 327 -4.41 -5.76 -2.41
N THR A 328 -4.33 -4.89 -1.39
CA THR A 328 -3.57 -3.65 -1.49
C THR A 328 -2.08 -3.91 -1.69
N GLY A 329 -1.50 -4.85 -0.94
CA GLY A 329 -0.10 -5.21 -1.07
C GLY A 329 0.24 -5.78 -2.45
N MET A 330 -0.61 -6.66 -2.97
CA MET A 330 -0.45 -7.19 -4.33
C MET A 330 -0.62 -6.10 -5.39
N ALA A 331 -1.58 -5.17 -5.23
CA ALA A 331 -1.75 -4.06 -6.15
C ALA A 331 -0.49 -3.17 -6.23
N PHE A 332 0.14 -2.88 -5.09
CA PHE A 332 1.41 -2.16 -5.05
C PHE A 332 2.55 -2.93 -5.72
N ALA A 333 2.67 -4.23 -5.43
CA ALA A 333 3.69 -5.07 -6.04
C ALA A 333 3.53 -5.15 -7.56
N VAL A 334 2.30 -5.34 -8.04
CA VAL A 334 1.94 -5.36 -9.47
C VAL A 334 2.41 -4.09 -10.16
N VAL A 335 2.00 -2.90 -9.68
CA VAL A 335 2.39 -1.64 -10.35
C VAL A 335 3.88 -1.37 -10.21
N GLY A 336 4.48 -1.64 -9.05
CA GLY A 336 5.92 -1.44 -8.84
C GLY A 336 6.79 -2.33 -9.74
N ILE A 337 6.35 -3.56 -10.02
CA ILE A 337 7.05 -4.51 -10.90
C ILE A 337 6.82 -4.14 -12.37
N GLN A 338 5.57 -4.04 -12.81
CA GLN A 338 5.25 -3.83 -14.24
C GLN A 338 5.64 -2.44 -14.74
N ALA A 339 5.55 -1.41 -13.89
CA ALA A 339 5.97 -0.07 -14.26
C ALA A 339 7.44 0.24 -13.87
N HIS A 340 8.20 -0.76 -13.44
CA HIS A 340 9.65 -0.69 -13.18
C HIS A 340 10.10 0.39 -12.17
N PHE A 341 9.24 0.77 -11.22
CA PHE A 341 9.58 1.72 -10.15
C PHE A 341 9.61 1.09 -8.75
N SER A 342 9.77 -0.24 -8.64
CA SER A 342 9.79 -0.98 -7.38
C SER A 342 10.73 -0.40 -6.31
N LYS A 343 11.86 0.19 -6.72
CA LYS A 343 12.78 0.92 -5.82
C LYS A 343 12.15 2.17 -5.20
N THR A 344 11.43 2.96 -6.00
CA THR A 344 10.67 4.12 -5.52
C THR A 344 9.51 3.67 -4.64
N LEU A 345 8.82 2.59 -5.02
CA LEU A 345 7.74 2.01 -4.22
C LEU A 345 8.22 1.63 -2.81
N LEU A 346 9.39 0.99 -2.68
CA LEU A 346 9.96 0.63 -1.39
C LEU A 346 10.25 1.86 -0.50
N LEU A 347 10.54 3.04 -1.09
CA LEU A 347 10.67 4.28 -0.32
C LEU A 347 9.32 4.73 0.27
N PHE A 348 8.21 4.51 -0.43
CA PHE A 348 6.88 4.76 0.15
C PHE A 348 6.51 3.76 1.26
N PHE A 349 7.16 2.60 1.29
CA PHE A 349 6.99 1.58 2.34
C PHE A 349 7.90 1.78 3.56
N LEU A 350 8.57 2.93 3.72
CA LEU A 350 9.52 3.14 4.83
C LEU A 350 8.97 2.81 6.23
N PRO A 351 7.74 3.24 6.62
CA PRO A 351 7.17 2.86 7.92
C PRO A 351 6.92 1.35 8.04
N GLN A 352 6.48 0.70 6.97
CA GLN A 352 6.24 -0.74 6.90
C GLN A 352 7.56 -1.52 7.00
N ILE A 353 8.61 -1.07 6.31
CA ILE A 353 9.96 -1.62 6.41
C ILE A 353 10.46 -1.50 7.84
N PHE A 354 10.33 -0.33 8.46
CA PHE A 354 10.74 -0.12 9.85
C PHE A 354 9.98 -1.05 10.81
N ASN A 355 8.65 -1.15 10.68
CA ASN A 355 7.84 -2.04 11.50
C ASN A 355 8.22 -3.52 11.30
N PHE A 356 8.47 -3.93 10.06
CA PHE A 356 8.91 -5.28 9.73
C PHE A 356 10.27 -5.62 10.35
N VAL A 357 11.28 -4.77 10.15
CA VAL A 357 12.63 -4.96 10.71
C VAL A 357 12.59 -4.99 12.23
N LEU A 358 11.85 -4.08 12.86
CA LEU A 358 11.66 -4.08 14.31
C LEU A 358 10.96 -5.36 14.79
N SER A 359 9.97 -5.86 14.04
CA SER A 359 9.22 -7.09 14.35
C SER A 359 10.01 -8.37 14.12
N CYS A 360 11.09 -8.37 13.32
CA CYS A 360 11.84 -9.57 12.93
C CYS A 360 12.20 -10.50 14.11
N PRO A 361 12.71 -10.01 15.25
CA PRO A 361 13.04 -10.92 16.37
C PRO A 361 11.81 -11.67 16.91
N GLN A 362 10.62 -11.06 16.89
CA GLN A 362 9.38 -11.76 17.25
C GLN A 362 8.90 -12.71 16.15
N LEU A 363 8.91 -12.26 14.90
CA LEU A 363 8.41 -13.03 13.75
C LEU A 363 9.24 -14.31 13.49
N PHE A 364 10.55 -14.24 13.71
CA PHE A 364 11.46 -15.39 13.54
C PHE A 364 11.71 -16.18 14.83
N GLY A 365 10.96 -15.89 15.90
CA GLY A 365 10.97 -16.69 17.13
C GLY A 365 12.18 -16.47 18.06
N LEU A 366 12.97 -15.43 17.87
CA LEU A 366 14.03 -15.03 18.82
C LEU A 366 13.46 -14.45 20.12
N VAL A 367 12.30 -13.78 20.03
CA VAL A 367 11.54 -13.19 21.13
C VAL A 367 10.14 -13.81 21.14
N PRO A 368 9.54 -14.11 22.30
CA PRO A 368 8.15 -14.56 22.38
C PRO A 368 7.21 -13.63 21.61
N CYS A 369 6.45 -14.20 20.68
CA CYS A 369 5.49 -13.48 19.87
C CYS A 369 4.07 -13.82 20.34
N PRO A 370 3.39 -12.92 21.08
CA PRO A 370 1.99 -13.12 21.41
C PRO A 370 1.13 -13.05 20.14
N ARG A 371 -0.08 -13.64 20.20
CA ARG A 371 -1.04 -13.62 19.07
C ARG A 371 -1.42 -12.20 18.67
N HIS A 372 -1.71 -11.34 19.66
CA HIS A 372 -2.01 -9.92 19.43
C HIS A 372 -0.86 -9.07 19.96
N ARG A 373 -0.30 -8.22 19.10
CA ARG A 373 0.82 -7.29 19.41
C ARG A 373 0.37 -5.83 19.47
N VAL A 374 -0.94 -5.60 19.47
CA VAL A 374 -1.55 -4.27 19.58
C VAL A 374 -1.33 -3.68 20.98
N PRO A 375 -1.30 -2.34 21.12
CA PRO A 375 -1.25 -1.70 22.43
C PRO A 375 -2.36 -2.17 23.37
N ARG A 376 -2.10 -2.13 24.68
CA ARG A 376 -3.11 -2.45 25.69
C ARG A 376 -3.99 -1.23 25.92
N PHE A 377 -5.30 -1.42 25.86
CA PHE A 377 -6.27 -0.38 26.20
C PHE A 377 -6.57 -0.39 27.70
N ASP A 378 -6.51 0.77 28.34
CA ASP A 378 -6.91 0.97 29.73
C ASP A 378 -8.31 1.60 29.80
N MET A 379 -9.20 0.95 30.55
CA MET A 379 -10.62 1.32 30.64
C MET A 379 -10.84 2.57 31.49
N ASP A 380 -10.02 2.77 32.52
CA ASP A 380 -10.21 3.86 33.48
C ASP A 380 -9.75 5.19 32.88
N THR A 381 -8.63 5.17 32.16
CA THR A 381 -8.05 6.35 31.52
C THR A 381 -8.51 6.55 30.07
N ASN A 382 -9.06 5.51 29.42
CA ASN A 382 -9.42 5.49 27.99
C ASN A 382 -8.21 5.73 27.06
N LEU A 383 -7.03 5.25 27.47
CA LEU A 383 -5.75 5.49 26.82
C LEU A 383 -5.05 4.17 26.45
N LEU A 384 -4.12 4.25 25.49
CA LEU A 384 -3.33 3.12 25.01
C LEU A 384 -1.95 3.08 25.68
N HIS A 385 -1.61 1.92 26.23
CA HIS A 385 -0.33 1.63 26.86
C HIS A 385 0.47 0.62 26.02
N PRO A 386 1.82 0.67 26.08
CA PRO A 386 2.64 -0.37 25.49
C PRO A 386 2.29 -1.75 26.03
N SER A 387 1.95 -2.65 25.12
CA SER A 387 1.81 -4.07 25.40
C SER A 387 3.19 -4.72 25.56
N LYS A 388 3.27 -5.76 26.41
CA LYS A 388 4.53 -6.45 26.71
C LYS A 388 4.47 -7.93 26.34
N ALA A 389 5.63 -8.47 25.99
CA ALA A 389 5.90 -9.89 25.83
C ALA A 389 6.73 -10.38 27.03
N GLN A 390 6.25 -11.43 27.68
CA GLN A 390 6.86 -11.99 28.89
C GLN A 390 7.75 -13.20 28.56
N PHE A 391 8.89 -13.29 29.26
CA PHE A 391 9.80 -14.41 29.16
C PHE A 391 9.55 -15.41 30.28
N MET A 392 8.93 -16.55 29.95
CA MET A 392 8.70 -17.65 30.91
C MET A 392 10.01 -18.35 31.32
N LYS A 393 11.02 -18.27 30.46
CA LYS A 393 12.37 -18.81 30.66
C LYS A 393 13.38 -17.72 30.33
N PRO A 394 14.57 -17.72 30.96
CA PRO A 394 15.59 -16.74 30.64
C PRO A 394 15.92 -16.76 29.14
N PRO A 395 15.98 -15.59 28.49
CA PRO A 395 16.25 -15.51 27.05
C PRO A 395 17.67 -15.99 26.71
N ALA A 396 17.83 -16.52 25.51
CA ALA A 396 19.15 -16.90 24.98
C ALA A 396 20.06 -15.68 24.83
N SER A 397 21.39 -15.90 24.84
CA SER A 397 22.39 -14.82 24.79
C SER A 397 22.22 -13.89 23.58
N LEU A 398 21.91 -14.44 22.39
CA LEU A 398 21.64 -13.64 21.19
C LEU A 398 20.44 -12.71 21.41
N THR A 399 19.34 -13.22 21.96
CA THR A 399 18.14 -12.43 22.27
C THR A 399 18.44 -11.32 23.27
N VAL A 400 19.26 -11.60 24.31
CA VAL A 400 19.69 -10.58 25.27
C VAL A 400 20.49 -9.47 24.60
N ILE A 401 21.44 -9.82 23.73
CA ILE A 401 22.26 -8.83 23.00
C ILE A 401 21.37 -7.96 22.12
N VAL A 402 20.49 -8.58 21.31
CA VAL A 402 19.57 -7.85 20.42
C VAL A 402 18.67 -6.91 21.22
N LEU A 403 18.05 -7.38 22.31
CA LEU A 403 17.16 -6.56 23.13
C LEU A 403 17.89 -5.42 23.84
N ARG A 404 19.12 -5.65 24.34
CA ARG A 404 19.93 -4.58 24.95
C ARG A 404 20.35 -3.52 23.92
N ILE A 405 20.69 -3.92 22.70
CA ILE A 405 20.94 -2.97 21.59
C ILE A 405 19.67 -2.16 21.32
N PHE A 406 18.51 -2.81 21.17
CA PHE A 406 17.24 -2.12 20.91
C PHE A 406 16.87 -1.17 22.04
N SER A 407 17.10 -1.55 23.29
CA SER A 407 16.84 -0.72 24.47
C SER A 407 17.79 0.48 24.54
N THR A 408 19.06 0.30 24.18
CA THR A 408 20.06 1.38 24.10
C THR A 408 19.68 2.41 23.03
N LEU A 409 19.13 1.94 21.92
CA LEU A 409 18.57 2.77 20.85
C LEU A 409 17.17 3.35 21.18
N LYS A 410 16.65 3.10 22.40
CA LYS A 410 15.30 3.49 22.85
C LYS A 410 14.16 3.00 21.94
N LEU A 411 14.36 1.86 21.29
CA LEU A 411 13.34 1.22 20.45
C LEU A 411 12.36 0.37 21.28
N VAL A 412 12.81 -0.12 22.42
CA VAL A 412 12.04 -1.00 23.32
C VAL A 412 12.29 -0.64 24.77
N ASP A 413 11.31 -0.91 25.61
CA ASP A 413 11.45 -0.84 27.06
C ASP A 413 11.57 -2.26 27.64
N LEU A 414 12.50 -2.44 28.58
CA LEU A 414 12.85 -3.73 29.17
C LEU A 414 12.58 -3.72 30.68
N THR A 415 11.77 -4.68 31.13
CA THR A 415 11.65 -4.97 32.57
C THR A 415 12.73 -5.98 32.95
N VAL A 416 13.65 -5.60 33.83
CA VAL A 416 14.78 -6.43 34.26
C VAL A 416 14.65 -6.76 35.75
N HIS A 417 15.00 -7.99 36.13
CA HIS A 417 15.02 -8.40 37.54
C HIS A 417 16.07 -7.59 38.32
N PRO A 418 15.73 -6.95 39.46
CA PRO A 418 16.62 -6.03 40.17
C PRO A 418 17.96 -6.63 40.62
N SER A 419 17.96 -7.90 41.04
CA SER A 419 19.15 -8.56 41.60
C SER A 419 19.97 -9.39 40.60
N SER A 420 19.33 -10.00 39.60
CA SER A 420 19.98 -10.94 38.69
C SER A 420 20.29 -10.34 37.31
N GLY A 421 19.73 -9.16 37.00
CA GLY A 421 19.94 -8.52 35.70
C GLY A 421 19.29 -9.26 34.51
N VAL A 422 18.48 -10.29 34.80
CA VAL A 422 17.78 -11.09 33.79
C VAL A 422 16.57 -10.32 33.26
N ILE A 423 16.41 -10.31 31.93
CA ILE A 423 15.26 -9.68 31.27
C ILE A 423 14.02 -10.53 31.53
N LEU A 424 13.00 -9.93 32.14
CA LEU A 424 11.71 -10.57 32.45
C LEU A 424 10.67 -10.27 31.37
N GLU A 425 10.64 -9.03 30.88
CA GLU A 425 9.66 -8.59 29.89
C GLU A 425 10.29 -7.59 28.92
N THR A 426 9.76 -7.56 27.70
CA THR A 426 10.04 -6.53 26.70
C THR A 426 8.73 -5.98 26.19
N THR A 427 8.68 -4.70 25.81
CA THR A 427 7.56 -4.19 25.00
C THR A 427 7.47 -4.96 23.68
N ASN A 428 6.25 -5.15 23.16
CA ASN A 428 6.05 -5.80 21.87
C ASN A 428 6.75 -5.04 20.75
N LEU A 429 7.45 -5.75 19.88
CA LEU A 429 8.33 -5.18 18.86
C LEU A 429 7.50 -4.76 17.64
N THR A 430 6.88 -3.60 17.72
CA THR A 430 6.05 -3.02 16.66
C THR A 430 6.17 -1.51 16.69
N ILE A 431 5.97 -0.84 15.55
CA ILE A 431 5.99 0.62 15.48
C ILE A 431 4.93 1.25 16.38
N LEU A 432 3.79 0.59 16.60
CA LEU A 432 2.72 1.07 17.49
C LEU A 432 3.21 1.22 18.94
N ASN A 433 3.83 0.16 19.47
CA ASN A 433 4.37 0.19 20.83
C ASN A 433 5.61 1.11 20.92
N PHE A 434 6.46 1.14 19.89
CA PHE A 434 7.59 2.06 19.81
C PHE A 434 7.16 3.54 19.86
N LEU A 435 6.12 3.92 19.12
CA LEU A 435 5.61 5.30 19.12
C LEU A 435 5.10 5.71 20.50
N LEU A 436 4.47 4.80 21.24
CA LEU A 436 4.03 5.04 22.62
C LEU A 436 5.22 5.25 23.57
N ILE A 437 6.31 4.49 23.40
CA ILE A 437 7.56 4.64 24.18
C ILE A 437 8.22 6.00 23.86
N LEU A 438 8.32 6.35 22.58
CA LEU A 438 8.94 7.60 22.14
C LEU A 438 8.20 8.82 22.72
N MET A 439 6.87 8.79 22.72
CA MET A 439 6.07 9.87 23.28
C MET A 439 6.13 9.94 24.81
N CYS A 440 6.22 8.80 25.49
CA CYS A 440 6.46 8.75 26.94
C CYS A 440 7.78 9.43 27.33
N CYS A 441 8.83 9.33 26.49
CA CYS A 441 10.10 9.98 26.73
C CYS A 441 10.04 11.51 26.57
N GLN A 442 9.05 12.05 25.85
CA GLN A 442 8.89 13.48 25.59
C GLN A 442 7.93 14.16 26.58
N VAL A 443 6.85 13.49 26.96
CA VAL A 443 5.86 14.00 27.92
C VAL A 443 6.08 13.28 29.25
N ARG A 444 6.86 13.91 30.13
CA ARG A 444 7.26 13.41 31.45
C ARG A 444 6.06 12.74 32.17
N ASN A 445 6.15 11.41 32.32
CA ASN A 445 5.42 10.52 33.24
C ASN A 445 4.12 9.82 32.83
N GLU A 446 3.56 9.95 31.63
CA GLU A 446 2.34 9.16 31.31
C GLU A 446 2.27 8.61 29.88
N PHE A 447 1.97 7.32 29.75
CA PHE A 447 1.84 6.59 28.48
C PHE A 447 0.47 6.82 27.85
N PHE A 448 0.21 7.99 27.28
CA PHE A 448 -1.14 8.34 26.88
C PHE A 448 -1.30 8.63 25.41
N LEU A 449 -2.09 7.79 24.75
CA LEU A 449 -2.61 8.08 23.43
C LEU A 449 -4.04 7.56 23.30
N SER A 450 -4.97 8.44 22.95
CA SER A 450 -6.29 7.98 22.49
C SER A 450 -6.11 7.22 21.17
N CYS A 451 -6.94 6.22 20.89
CA CYS A 451 -6.86 5.47 19.63
C CYS A 451 -6.91 6.37 18.38
N SER A 452 -7.65 7.49 18.44
CA SER A 452 -7.70 8.47 17.35
C SER A 452 -6.37 9.20 17.14
N ALA A 453 -5.63 9.47 18.21
CA ALA A 453 -4.30 10.06 18.12
C ALA A 453 -3.27 9.05 17.61
N GLY A 454 -3.40 7.76 17.95
CA GLY A 454 -2.58 6.67 17.40
C GLY A 454 -2.66 6.59 15.89
N LEU A 455 -3.88 6.60 15.35
CA LEU A 455 -4.09 6.66 13.91
C LEU A 455 -3.43 7.90 13.30
N THR A 456 -3.66 9.08 13.86
CA THR A 456 -3.12 10.35 13.33
C THR A 456 -1.59 10.35 13.26
N ILE A 457 -0.91 9.76 14.25
CA ILE A 457 0.55 9.67 14.24
C ILE A 457 1.04 8.71 13.15
N ILE A 458 0.41 7.54 12.99
CA ILE A 458 0.78 6.60 11.93
C ILE A 458 0.64 7.27 10.57
N LEU A 459 -0.47 7.99 10.34
CA LEU A 459 -0.68 8.77 9.12
C LEU A 459 0.40 9.83 8.94
N GLY A 460 0.71 10.59 10.00
CA GLY A 460 1.77 11.61 9.96
C GLY A 460 3.14 11.01 9.63
N LYS A 461 3.47 9.84 10.19
CA LYS A 461 4.71 9.12 9.86
C LYS A 461 4.72 8.58 8.44
N GLN A 462 3.57 8.10 7.94
CA GLN A 462 3.43 7.65 6.56
C GLN A 462 3.57 8.79 5.57
N ILE A 463 2.89 9.92 5.81
CA ILE A 463 3.00 11.13 4.99
C ILE A 463 4.44 11.66 5.02
N GLY A 464 5.05 11.75 6.22
CA GLY A 464 6.45 12.15 6.37
C GLY A 464 7.41 11.21 5.63
N GLY A 465 7.15 9.90 5.66
CA GLY A 465 7.87 8.88 4.89
C GLY A 465 7.74 9.09 3.38
N SER A 466 6.53 9.40 2.88
CA SER A 466 6.31 9.72 1.47
C SER A 466 7.00 11.02 1.04
N ILE A 467 6.97 12.07 1.87
CA ILE A 467 7.70 13.33 1.60
C ILE A 467 9.20 13.06 1.55
N LEU A 468 9.73 12.27 2.49
CA LEU A 468 11.13 11.85 2.48
C LEU A 468 11.45 11.03 1.22
N ALA A 469 10.59 10.11 0.82
CA ALA A 469 10.74 9.32 -0.40
C ALA A 469 10.84 10.21 -1.64
N PHE A 470 9.95 11.19 -1.79
CA PHE A 470 9.98 12.18 -2.86
C PHE A 470 11.27 13.02 -2.84
N THR A 471 11.68 13.46 -1.65
CA THR A 471 12.92 14.23 -1.45
C THR A 471 14.14 13.41 -1.86
N VAL A 472 14.21 12.14 -1.45
CA VAL A 472 15.29 11.22 -1.82
C VAL A 472 15.27 10.95 -3.32
N ARG A 473 14.10 10.65 -3.89
CA ARG A 473 13.97 10.28 -5.30
C ARG A 473 14.29 11.43 -6.26
N TYR A 474 13.81 12.64 -5.99
CA TYR A 474 13.93 13.76 -6.92
C TYR A 474 14.97 14.80 -6.52
N GLY A 475 15.29 14.92 -5.23
CA GLY A 475 16.31 15.86 -4.73
C GLY A 475 17.69 15.22 -4.55
N LEU A 476 17.75 13.99 -4.02
CA LEU A 476 19.00 13.37 -3.58
C LEU A 476 19.46 12.17 -4.43
N ALA A 477 18.67 11.73 -5.42
CA ALA A 477 19.01 10.54 -6.20
C ALA A 477 20.35 10.67 -6.94
N GLY A 478 20.72 11.89 -7.36
CA GLY A 478 22.01 12.18 -7.98
C GLY A 478 23.23 12.01 -7.05
N LEU A 479 23.03 11.83 -5.73
CA LEU A 479 24.10 11.46 -4.80
C LEU A 479 24.40 9.96 -4.83
N VAL A 480 23.43 9.16 -5.29
CA VAL A 480 23.46 7.68 -5.22
C VAL A 480 23.50 7.05 -6.60
N TYR A 481 23.01 7.73 -7.64
CA TYR A 481 22.98 7.28 -9.03
C TYR A 481 23.52 8.38 -9.94
N ASP A 482 24.01 7.99 -11.11
CA ASP A 482 24.33 8.98 -12.16
C ASP A 482 23.06 9.72 -12.58
N ARG A 483 23.24 10.97 -13.00
CA ARG A 483 22.17 11.79 -13.57
C ARG A 483 21.84 11.36 -14.99
#